data_AF-A0A962UNR4-F1
#
_entry.id   AF-A0A962UNR4-F1
#
_cell.length_a   1.000
_cell.length_b   1.000
_cell.length_c   1.000
_cell.angle_alpha   90.00
_cell.angle_beta   90.00
_cell.angle_gamma   90.00
#
_symmetry.space_group_name_H-M   'P 1'
#
loop_
_entity.id
_entity.type
_entity.pdbx_description
1 polymer ?
#
loop_
_entity_poly.entity_id
_entity_poly.type
_entity_poly.pdbx_seq_one_letter_code
_entity_poly.pdbx_strand_id
1 'polypeptide(L)'
;AGGYYSSLDADSEGGEGSFYLWSTDQVRVLLNDAEYRHLARFYGLDRAPNFEGRWHLHGFTSIADLNQAFNTSGTEARALLDSAREKLFSARASRIRPDRDEKILTSWNALMIKGMARAGRLLAREDFIGSADQALCFIRRELWVNERLLASHAGGQSHLPAYLDDYAFLIDAILELLQTRWNRDDLNFAIRLAEALLHHFYDPEAGGFFFTADDHEQL
;
A
#
# COMPACT_ATOMS: atom_id res chain seq x y z
N ALA A 1 -14.75 0.49 7.64
CA ALA A 1 -13.65 -0.50 7.60
C ALA A 1 -12.37 0.20 8.05
N GLY A 2 -11.52 -0.46 8.86
CA GLY A 2 -10.30 0.16 9.42
C GLY A 2 -8.98 -0.46 8.95
N GLY A 3 -8.99 -1.67 8.37
CA GLY A 3 -7.79 -2.31 7.82
C GLY A 3 -7.51 -1.96 6.36
N TYR A 4 -6.31 -2.31 5.92
CA TYR A 4 -5.82 -2.21 4.54
C TYR A 4 -6.16 -3.48 3.76
N TYR A 5 -6.71 -3.29 2.57
CA TYR A 5 -6.99 -4.35 1.62
C TYR A 5 -5.72 -4.86 0.96
N SER A 6 -5.72 -6.15 0.63
CA SER A 6 -4.52 -6.90 0.26
C SER A 6 -3.97 -6.53 -1.11
N SER A 7 -4.80 -6.45 -2.15
CA SER A 7 -4.33 -6.16 -3.50
C SER A 7 -5.39 -5.49 -4.39
N LEU A 8 -4.92 -5.00 -5.54
CA LEU A 8 -5.73 -4.71 -6.71
C LEU A 8 -5.34 -5.72 -7.77
N ASP A 9 -6.31 -6.18 -8.55
CA ASP A 9 -6.06 -7.00 -9.73
C ASP A 9 -5.20 -6.21 -10.73
N ALA A 10 -4.40 -6.93 -11.50
CA ALA A 10 -3.72 -6.37 -12.65
C ALA A 10 -4.70 -6.16 -13.82
N ASP A 11 -5.76 -6.98 -13.90
CA ASP A 11 -6.74 -6.92 -14.97
C ASP A 11 -7.85 -5.88 -14.72
N SER A 12 -8.23 -5.19 -15.79
CA SER A 12 -9.48 -4.43 -15.88
C SER A 12 -10.10 -4.68 -17.25
N GLU A 13 -11.36 -4.27 -17.47
CA GLU A 13 -11.98 -4.40 -18.80
C GLU A 13 -11.05 -3.80 -19.88
N GLY A 14 -10.62 -4.63 -20.83
CA GLY A 14 -9.62 -4.29 -21.85
C GLY A 14 -8.20 -4.87 -21.66
N GLY A 15 -8.01 -5.78 -20.69
CA GLY A 15 -6.80 -6.57 -20.47
C GLY A 15 -5.90 -6.06 -19.35
N GLU A 16 -4.78 -6.76 -19.12
CA GLU A 16 -3.83 -6.46 -18.05
C GLU A 16 -3.34 -5.01 -18.11
N GLY A 17 -3.45 -4.30 -16.99
CA GLY A 17 -2.98 -2.93 -16.83
C GLY A 17 -3.78 -1.87 -17.59
N SER A 18 -4.90 -2.20 -18.26
CA SER A 18 -5.64 -1.27 -19.14
C SER A 18 -6.05 0.03 -18.44
N PHE A 19 -6.33 -0.02 -17.14
CA PHE A 19 -6.58 1.15 -16.31
C PHE A 19 -5.42 2.16 -16.29
N TYR A 20 -4.16 1.70 -16.34
CA TYR A 20 -2.96 2.53 -16.23
C TYR A 20 -2.31 2.89 -17.58
N LEU A 21 -2.69 2.20 -18.66
CA LEU A 21 -2.12 2.39 -19.99
C LEU A 21 -2.73 3.58 -20.72
N TRP A 22 -1.90 4.25 -21.52
CA TRP A 22 -2.28 5.39 -22.36
C TRP A 22 -1.81 5.19 -23.79
N SER A 23 -2.54 5.77 -24.75
CA SER A 23 -2.01 6.06 -26.09
C SER A 23 -1.66 7.54 -26.23
N THR A 24 -0.79 7.87 -27.17
CA THR A 24 -0.47 9.26 -27.50
C THR A 24 -1.70 10.05 -27.89
N ASP A 25 -2.62 9.46 -28.66
CA ASP A 25 -3.81 10.14 -29.16
C ASP A 25 -4.79 10.48 -28.04
N GLN A 26 -5.01 9.55 -27.11
CA GLN A 26 -5.82 9.80 -25.91
C GLN A 26 -5.28 10.98 -25.11
N VAL A 27 -3.96 11.02 -24.91
CA VAL A 27 -3.32 12.08 -24.12
C VAL A 27 -3.34 13.41 -24.86
N ARG A 28 -3.15 13.43 -26.19
CA ARG A 28 -3.23 14.66 -27.01
C ARG A 28 -4.61 15.31 -26.97
N VAL A 29 -5.68 14.51 -26.92
CA VAL A 29 -7.05 15.05 -26.85
C VAL A 29 -7.34 15.73 -25.50
N LEU A 30 -6.68 15.29 -24.42
CA LEU A 30 -6.92 15.79 -23.07
C LEU A 30 -6.10 17.02 -22.71
N LEU A 31 -5.00 17.25 -23.42
CA LEU A 31 -3.99 18.24 -23.06
C LEU A 31 -3.86 19.31 -24.14
N ASN A 32 -3.51 20.53 -23.74
CA ASN A 32 -3.04 21.51 -24.72
C ASN A 32 -1.60 21.17 -25.17
N ASP A 33 -1.12 21.84 -26.21
CA ASP A 33 0.18 21.54 -26.82
C ASP A 33 1.36 21.67 -25.84
N ALA A 34 1.32 22.68 -24.95
CA ALA A 34 2.38 22.90 -23.98
C ALA A 34 2.41 21.79 -22.92
N GLU A 35 1.25 21.44 -22.37
CA GLU A 35 1.07 20.32 -21.44
C GLU A 35 1.51 19.00 -22.06
N TYR A 36 1.04 18.70 -23.27
CA TYR A 36 1.38 17.47 -23.98
C TYR A 36 2.88 17.37 -24.20
N ARG A 37 3.53 18.44 -24.69
CA ARG A 37 4.97 18.44 -24.96
C ARG A 37 5.80 18.16 -23.71
N HIS A 38 5.44 18.77 -22.58
CA HIS A 38 6.13 18.55 -21.30
C HIS A 38 5.85 17.15 -20.75
N LEU A 39 4.59 16.73 -20.74
CA LEU A 39 4.19 15.42 -20.24
C LEU A 39 4.80 14.29 -21.08
N ALA A 40 4.78 14.40 -22.41
CA ALA A 40 5.34 13.40 -23.31
C ALA A 40 6.84 13.22 -23.09
N ARG A 41 7.59 14.31 -22.95
CA ARG A 41 9.02 14.27 -22.68
C ARG A 41 9.33 13.74 -21.28
N PHE A 42 8.53 14.12 -20.28
CA PHE A 42 8.74 13.70 -18.90
C PHE A 42 8.47 12.21 -18.69
N TYR A 43 7.35 11.73 -19.25
CA TYR A 43 6.84 10.38 -19.04
C TYR A 43 7.13 9.41 -20.19
N GLY A 44 7.85 9.86 -21.23
CA GLY A 44 8.33 9.01 -22.31
C GLY A 44 7.29 8.66 -23.37
N LEU A 45 6.21 9.43 -23.53
CA LEU A 45 5.31 9.26 -24.68
C LEU A 45 5.98 9.68 -26.01
N ASP A 46 7.11 10.38 -25.95
CA ASP A 46 7.98 10.66 -27.10
C ASP A 46 8.92 9.48 -27.46
N ARG A 47 8.78 8.34 -26.79
CA ARG A 47 9.56 7.11 -26.99
C ARG A 47 8.67 5.98 -27.49
N ALA A 48 9.28 4.84 -27.84
CA ALA A 48 8.54 3.62 -28.11
C ALA A 48 7.66 3.22 -26.90
N PRO A 49 6.48 2.60 -27.14
CA PRO A 49 5.64 2.09 -26.07
C PRO A 49 6.39 1.12 -25.17
N ASN A 50 6.12 1.15 -23.87
CA ASN A 50 6.82 0.34 -22.86
C ASN A 50 6.01 -0.86 -22.35
N PHE A 51 4.75 -1.00 -22.76
CA PHE A 51 3.89 -2.13 -22.39
C PHE A 51 2.85 -2.40 -23.47
N GLU A 52 2.91 -3.57 -24.11
CA GLU A 52 1.91 -4.04 -25.10
C GLU A 52 1.48 -2.99 -26.15
N GLY A 53 2.42 -2.24 -26.71
CA GLY A 53 2.12 -1.20 -27.71
C GLY A 53 1.48 0.07 -27.14
N ARG A 54 1.38 0.20 -25.82
CA ARG A 54 0.89 1.37 -25.07
C ARG A 54 1.93 1.86 -24.04
N TRP A 55 1.62 2.98 -23.38
CA TRP A 55 2.50 3.62 -22.41
C TRP A 55 1.95 3.50 -20.99
N HIS A 56 2.70 2.83 -20.12
CA HIS A 56 2.60 2.96 -18.68
C HIS A 56 3.50 4.12 -18.22
N LEU A 57 2.90 5.20 -17.70
CA LEU A 57 3.63 6.44 -17.45
C LEU A 57 4.58 6.30 -16.25
N HIS A 58 5.88 6.49 -16.48
CA HIS A 58 6.89 6.64 -15.43
C HIS A 58 7.92 7.71 -15.82
N GLY A 59 8.60 8.31 -14.84
CA GLY A 59 9.54 9.40 -15.11
C GLY A 59 10.79 8.92 -15.87
N PHE A 60 11.11 9.58 -16.99
CA PHE A 60 12.31 9.31 -17.79
C PHE A 60 13.37 10.41 -17.72
N THR A 61 13.00 11.60 -17.24
CA THR A 61 13.87 12.77 -17.22
C THR A 61 13.52 13.64 -16.02
N SER A 62 14.37 14.60 -15.70
CA SER A 62 14.14 15.56 -14.63
C SER A 62 13.46 16.82 -15.16
N ILE A 63 12.97 17.65 -14.26
CA ILE A 63 12.45 18.96 -14.67
C ILE A 63 13.58 19.89 -15.16
N ALA A 64 14.81 19.70 -14.67
CA ALA A 64 15.95 20.48 -15.17
C ALA A 64 16.17 20.21 -16.66
N ASP A 65 16.02 18.95 -17.09
CA ASP A 65 16.12 18.58 -18.51
C ASP A 65 14.95 19.15 -19.33
N LEU A 66 13.74 19.20 -18.78
CA LEU A 66 12.60 19.85 -19.43
C LEU A 66 12.84 21.34 -19.65
N ASN A 67 13.31 22.02 -18.61
CA ASN A 67 13.64 23.44 -18.67
C ASN A 67 14.69 23.72 -19.74
N GLN A 68 15.73 22.90 -19.82
CA GLN A 68 16.75 23.01 -20.86
C GLN A 68 16.17 22.76 -22.26
N ALA A 69 15.32 21.74 -22.41
CA ALA A 69 14.77 21.36 -23.71
C ALA A 69 13.75 22.36 -24.25
N PHE A 70 12.97 23.00 -23.37
CA PHE A 70 11.82 23.83 -23.74
C PHE A 70 11.97 25.30 -23.36
N ASN A 71 13.12 25.68 -22.80
CA ASN A 71 13.41 27.04 -22.33
C ASN A 71 12.34 27.56 -21.36
N THR A 72 11.87 26.69 -20.47
CA THR A 72 10.86 27.00 -19.45
C THR A 72 11.50 27.20 -18.08
N SER A 73 10.82 27.97 -17.23
CA SER A 73 11.23 28.07 -15.83
C SER A 73 10.88 26.80 -15.07
N GLY A 74 11.54 26.61 -13.93
CA GLY A 74 11.23 25.48 -13.07
C GLY A 74 9.76 25.45 -12.62
N THR A 75 9.23 26.58 -12.18
CA THR A 75 7.84 26.70 -11.72
C THR A 75 6.85 26.42 -12.84
N GLU A 76 7.10 26.93 -14.04
CA GLU A 76 6.26 26.71 -15.22
C GLU A 76 6.19 25.23 -15.63
N ALA A 77 7.33 24.54 -15.71
CA ALA A 77 7.34 23.12 -16.06
C ALA A 77 6.59 22.25 -15.03
N ARG A 78 6.65 22.58 -13.73
CA ARG A 78 5.86 21.86 -12.71
C ARG A 78 4.37 22.15 -12.89
N ALA A 79 3.99 23.42 -13.08
CA ALA A 79 2.60 23.80 -13.28
C ALA A 79 1.97 23.06 -14.48
N LEU A 80 2.69 22.97 -15.60
CA LEU A 80 2.25 22.23 -16.78
C LEU A 80 2.09 20.72 -16.50
N LEU A 81 3.05 20.11 -15.82
CA LEU A 81 2.97 18.68 -15.47
C LEU A 81 1.85 18.39 -14.47
N ASP A 82 1.66 19.23 -13.46
CA ASP A 82 0.63 19.04 -12.45
C ASP A 82 -0.77 19.20 -13.04
N SER A 83 -0.98 20.22 -13.89
CA SER A 83 -2.24 20.36 -14.63
C SER A 83 -2.50 19.16 -15.54
N ALA A 84 -1.47 18.68 -16.26
CA ALA A 84 -1.61 17.52 -17.13
C ALA A 84 -1.91 16.23 -16.33
N ARG A 85 -1.25 16.02 -15.18
CA ARG A 85 -1.52 14.90 -14.26
C ARG A 85 -2.96 14.91 -13.77
N GLU A 86 -3.50 16.07 -13.41
CA GLU A 86 -4.87 16.20 -12.93
C GLU A 86 -5.90 15.83 -14.01
N LYS A 87 -5.68 16.28 -15.26
CA LYS A 87 -6.55 15.94 -16.39
C LYS A 87 -6.49 14.45 -16.72
N LEU A 88 -5.29 13.87 -16.78
CA LEU A 88 -5.11 12.43 -17.00
C LEU A 88 -5.70 11.61 -15.84
N PHE A 89 -5.55 12.07 -14.60
CA PHE A 89 -6.15 11.42 -13.44
C PHE A 89 -7.67 11.42 -13.54
N SER A 90 -8.27 12.55 -13.89
CA SER A 90 -9.73 12.69 -14.05
C SER A 90 -10.27 11.78 -15.16
N ALA A 91 -9.59 11.74 -16.31
CA ALA A 91 -9.95 10.85 -17.42
C ALA A 91 -9.70 9.37 -17.12
N ARG A 92 -8.72 9.03 -16.28
CA ARG A 92 -8.52 7.66 -15.81
C ARG A 92 -9.57 7.26 -14.77
N ALA A 93 -10.00 8.19 -13.92
CA ALA A 93 -10.96 7.93 -12.85
C ALA A 93 -12.35 7.53 -13.37
N SER A 94 -12.69 7.83 -14.63
CA SER A 94 -13.91 7.36 -15.30
C SER A 94 -13.79 5.96 -15.92
N ARG A 95 -12.59 5.37 -15.95
CA ARG A 95 -12.38 4.00 -16.43
C ARG A 95 -12.84 3.00 -15.37
N ILE A 96 -13.19 1.80 -15.83
CA ILE A 96 -13.45 0.66 -14.94
C ILE A 96 -12.16 0.36 -14.19
N ARG A 97 -12.25 0.35 -12.86
CA ARG A 97 -11.11 0.04 -12.00
C ARG A 97 -10.86 -1.46 -12.00
N PRO A 98 -9.60 -1.90 -11.83
CA PRO A 98 -9.33 -3.27 -11.47
C PRO A 98 -10.06 -3.64 -10.19
N ASP A 99 -10.46 -4.91 -10.09
CA ASP A 99 -11.08 -5.43 -8.89
C ASP A 99 -10.12 -5.32 -7.71
N ARG A 100 -10.66 -5.08 -6.52
CA ARG A 100 -9.89 -4.97 -5.30
C ARG A 100 -10.11 -6.22 -4.47
N ASP A 101 -9.04 -6.91 -4.10
CA ASP A 101 -9.12 -7.97 -3.10
C ASP A 101 -9.30 -7.32 -1.72
N GLU A 102 -10.55 -7.30 -1.26
CA GLU A 102 -10.94 -6.72 0.03
C GLU A 102 -10.55 -7.57 1.24
N LYS A 103 -9.81 -8.66 1.04
CA LYS A 103 -9.22 -9.42 2.14
C LYS A 103 -8.23 -8.54 2.90
N ILE A 104 -8.37 -8.55 4.22
CA ILE A 104 -7.46 -7.94 5.17
C ILE A 104 -6.61 -9.07 5.75
N LEU A 105 -5.30 -9.01 5.52
CA LEU A 105 -4.33 -9.98 6.03
C LEU A 105 -3.56 -9.37 7.21
N THR A 106 -3.44 -10.10 8.30
CA THR A 106 -2.84 -9.60 9.54
C THR A 106 -1.38 -9.20 9.34
N SER A 107 -0.54 -10.08 8.79
CA SER A 107 0.86 -9.81 8.46
C SER A 107 1.04 -8.60 7.55
N TRP A 108 0.25 -8.47 6.48
CA TRP A 108 0.38 -7.35 5.54
C TRP A 108 -0.08 -6.03 6.16
N ASN A 109 -1.14 -6.08 6.95
CA ASN A 109 -1.61 -4.91 7.70
C ASN A 109 -0.59 -4.50 8.75
N ALA A 110 0.06 -5.45 9.43
CA ALA A 110 1.11 -5.14 10.39
C ALA A 110 2.29 -4.42 9.72
N LEU A 111 2.77 -4.90 8.56
CA LEU A 111 3.81 -4.22 7.78
C LEU A 111 3.37 -2.80 7.37
N MET A 112 2.12 -2.64 6.95
CA MET A 112 1.56 -1.35 6.56
C MET A 112 1.40 -0.39 7.73
N ILE A 113 0.93 -0.87 8.90
CA ILE A 113 0.84 -0.11 10.15
C ILE A 113 2.21 0.41 10.55
N LYS A 114 3.24 -0.45 10.55
CA LYS A 114 4.62 -0.06 10.82
C LYS A 114 5.11 1.01 9.85
N GLY A 115 4.87 0.82 8.55
CA GLY A 115 5.25 1.77 7.51
C GLY A 115 4.60 3.15 7.70
N MET A 116 3.28 3.16 7.95
CA MET A 116 2.50 4.37 8.18
C MET A 116 2.92 5.10 9.47
N ALA A 117 3.14 4.37 10.57
CA ALA A 117 3.63 4.96 11.82
C ALA A 117 5.01 5.62 11.62
N ARG A 118 5.96 4.89 10.98
CA ARG A 118 7.31 5.39 10.73
C ARG A 118 7.31 6.60 9.79
N ALA A 119 6.56 6.54 8.69
CA ALA A 119 6.43 7.65 7.75
C ALA A 119 5.73 8.85 8.40
N GLY A 120 4.67 8.61 9.17
CA GLY A 120 3.94 9.62 9.93
C GLY A 120 4.85 10.42 10.84
N ARG A 121 5.69 9.73 11.63
CA ARG A 121 6.66 10.37 12.53
C ARG A 121 7.75 11.14 11.79
N LEU A 122 8.34 10.57 10.73
CA LEU A 122 9.46 11.19 10.01
C LEU A 122 9.05 12.37 9.13
N LEU A 123 7.81 12.36 8.62
CA LEU A 123 7.29 13.37 7.70
C LEU A 123 6.30 14.34 8.37
N ALA A 124 6.09 14.23 9.69
CA ALA A 124 5.08 14.99 10.43
C ALA A 124 3.66 14.87 9.83
N ARG A 125 3.25 13.64 9.50
CA ARG A 125 1.95 13.29 8.89
C ARG A 125 1.05 12.57 9.89
N GLU A 126 0.33 13.34 10.68
CA GLU A 126 -0.64 12.83 11.68
C GLU A 126 -1.73 11.96 11.06
N ASP A 127 -2.10 12.21 9.80
CA ASP A 127 -3.08 11.38 9.08
C ASP A 127 -2.55 9.97 8.79
N PHE A 128 -1.24 9.78 8.65
CA PHE A 128 -0.64 8.45 8.51
C PHE A 128 -0.64 7.70 9.84
N ILE A 129 -0.34 8.39 10.95
CA ILE A 129 -0.43 7.82 12.30
C ILE A 129 -1.88 7.41 12.60
N GLY A 130 -2.84 8.29 12.32
CA GLY A 130 -4.26 8.00 12.48
C GLY A 130 -4.75 6.83 11.61
N SER A 131 -4.20 6.66 10.40
CA SER A 131 -4.48 5.49 9.56
C SER A 131 -3.96 4.19 10.18
N ALA A 132 -2.72 4.19 10.68
CA ALA A 132 -2.11 3.05 11.34
C ALA A 132 -2.90 2.63 12.60
N ASP A 133 -3.37 3.61 13.38
CA ASP A 133 -4.20 3.36 14.57
C ASP A 133 -5.53 2.70 14.25
N GLN A 134 -6.20 3.17 13.19
CA GLN A 134 -7.48 2.60 12.77
C GLN A 134 -7.31 1.14 12.33
N ALA A 135 -6.19 0.83 11.67
CA ALA A 135 -5.87 -0.54 11.28
C ALA A 135 -5.52 -1.42 12.49
N LEU A 136 -4.74 -0.93 13.46
CA LEU A 136 -4.48 -1.66 14.70
C LEU A 136 -5.76 -1.91 15.51
N CYS A 137 -6.63 -0.90 15.62
CA CYS A 137 -7.94 -1.02 16.27
C CYS A 137 -8.82 -2.07 15.56
N PHE A 138 -8.79 -2.10 14.22
CA PHE A 138 -9.49 -3.11 13.44
C PHE A 138 -8.97 -4.51 13.74
N ILE A 139 -7.66 -4.73 13.69
CA ILE A 139 -7.05 -6.03 13.99
C ILE A 139 -7.41 -6.49 15.41
N ARG A 140 -7.25 -5.63 16.41
CA ARG A 140 -7.60 -5.98 17.80
C ARG A 140 -9.06 -6.37 17.96
N ARG A 141 -9.98 -5.75 17.21
CA ARG A 141 -11.42 -5.99 17.35
C ARG A 141 -11.88 -7.23 16.57
N GLU A 142 -11.40 -7.40 15.35
CA GLU A 142 -11.93 -8.40 14.42
C GLU A 142 -11.06 -9.67 14.35
N LEU A 143 -9.74 -9.54 14.57
CA LEU A 143 -8.76 -10.60 14.31
C LEU A 143 -8.13 -11.18 15.60
N TRP A 144 -8.37 -10.58 16.77
CA TRP A 144 -7.99 -11.14 18.07
C TRP A 144 -9.21 -11.72 18.77
N VAL A 145 -9.35 -13.05 18.79
CA VAL A 145 -10.52 -13.76 19.30
C VAL A 145 -10.06 -14.86 20.25
N ASN A 146 -10.61 -14.87 21.47
CA ASN A 146 -10.30 -15.89 22.49
C ASN A 146 -8.78 -16.06 22.74
N GLU A 147 -8.06 -14.93 22.83
CA GLU A 147 -6.59 -14.91 23.00
C GLU A 147 -5.79 -15.57 21.86
N ARG A 148 -6.39 -15.65 20.67
CA ARG A 148 -5.77 -16.15 19.43
C ARG A 148 -5.90 -15.12 18.32
N LEU A 149 -4.83 -14.95 17.55
CA LEU A 149 -4.82 -14.11 16.36
C LEU A 149 -5.27 -14.93 15.15
N LEU A 150 -6.04 -14.29 14.28
CA LEU A 150 -6.47 -14.85 12.99
C LEU A 150 -5.67 -14.21 11.85
N ALA A 151 -5.41 -14.96 10.79
CA ALA A 151 -4.60 -14.52 9.67
C ALA A 151 -5.35 -13.57 8.73
N SER A 152 -6.67 -13.72 8.62
CA SER A 152 -7.44 -13.07 7.56
C SER A 152 -8.85 -12.66 7.95
N HIS A 153 -9.33 -11.57 7.35
CA HIS A 153 -10.71 -11.10 7.42
C HIS A 153 -11.22 -10.76 6.02
N ALA A 154 -12.32 -11.37 5.59
CA ALA A 154 -12.97 -11.11 4.31
C ALA A 154 -14.48 -11.34 4.42
N GLY A 155 -15.29 -10.55 3.71
CA GLY A 155 -16.75 -10.71 3.70
C GLY A 155 -17.41 -10.58 5.08
N GLY A 156 -16.80 -9.84 6.02
CA GLY A 156 -17.28 -9.69 7.39
C GLY A 156 -16.94 -10.86 8.31
N GLN A 157 -16.12 -11.82 7.86
CA GLN A 157 -15.72 -12.99 8.64
C GLN A 157 -14.19 -13.06 8.79
N SER A 158 -13.75 -13.24 10.03
CA SER A 158 -12.36 -13.54 10.36
C SER A 158 -12.16 -15.05 10.41
N HIS A 159 -11.11 -15.55 9.76
CA HIS A 159 -10.84 -16.98 9.66
C HIS A 159 -9.34 -17.24 9.51
N LEU A 160 -9.00 -18.54 9.66
CA LEU A 160 -7.64 -19.11 9.68
C LEU A 160 -6.83 -18.69 10.90
N PRO A 161 -6.28 -19.65 11.67
CA PRO A 161 -5.26 -19.36 12.67
C PRO A 161 -4.10 -18.56 12.06
N ALA A 162 -3.63 -17.55 12.78
CA ALA A 162 -2.47 -16.77 12.39
C ALA A 162 -1.18 -17.61 12.45
N TYR A 163 -0.23 -17.27 11.58
CA TYR A 163 1.11 -17.84 11.55
C TYR A 163 2.08 -17.01 12.39
N LEU A 164 3.30 -17.54 12.59
CA LEU A 164 4.33 -16.88 13.40
C LEU A 164 4.57 -15.41 12.99
N ASP A 165 4.60 -15.13 11.70
CA ASP A 165 4.90 -13.82 11.14
C ASP A 165 3.76 -12.81 11.34
N ASP A 166 2.50 -13.24 11.31
CA ASP A 166 1.35 -12.40 11.68
C ASP A 166 1.53 -11.82 13.09
N TYR A 167 1.92 -12.66 14.06
CA TYR A 167 2.19 -12.20 15.43
C TYR A 167 3.44 -11.32 15.49
N ALA A 168 4.56 -11.79 14.94
CA ALA A 168 5.84 -11.09 15.03
C ALA A 168 5.78 -9.70 14.39
N PHE A 169 5.20 -9.59 13.18
CA PHE A 169 5.05 -8.31 12.51
C PHE A 169 4.08 -7.38 13.24
N LEU A 170 2.99 -7.91 13.80
CA LEU A 170 2.03 -7.08 14.53
C LEU A 170 2.64 -6.52 15.82
N ILE A 171 3.40 -7.32 16.56
CA ILE A 171 4.13 -6.86 17.74
C ILE A 171 5.10 -5.74 17.36
N ASP A 172 5.91 -5.94 16.32
CA ASP A 172 6.86 -4.94 15.82
C ASP A 172 6.16 -3.65 15.35
N ALA A 173 5.01 -3.77 14.69
CA ALA A 173 4.19 -2.63 14.28
C ALA A 173 3.62 -1.85 15.48
N ILE A 174 3.18 -2.54 16.53
CA ILE A 174 2.70 -1.90 17.77
C ILE A 174 3.87 -1.16 18.46
N LEU A 175 5.06 -1.77 18.52
CA LEU A 175 6.23 -1.12 19.10
C LEU A 175 6.66 0.13 18.31
N GLU A 176 6.55 0.13 16.97
CA GLU A 176 6.77 1.34 16.17
C GLU A 176 5.70 2.40 16.49
N LEU A 177 4.42 2.03 16.56
CA LEU A 177 3.35 2.97 16.94
C LEU A 177 3.58 3.58 18.32
N LEU A 178 4.00 2.80 19.31
CA LEU A 178 4.28 3.27 20.67
C LEU A 178 5.42 4.31 20.72
N GLN A 179 6.38 4.24 19.79
CA GLN A 179 7.43 5.27 19.65
C GLN A 179 6.89 6.58 19.06
N THR A 180 5.80 6.52 18.29
CA THR A 180 5.13 7.72 17.74
C THR A 180 4.17 8.34 18.75
N ARG A 181 3.38 7.50 19.42
CA ARG A 181 2.39 7.90 20.41
C ARG A 181 2.22 6.80 21.44
N TRP A 182 2.53 7.14 22.69
CA TRP A 182 2.37 6.21 23.79
C TRP A 182 0.89 5.86 24.04
N ASN A 183 0.61 4.56 24.17
CA ASN A 183 -0.69 4.04 24.58
C ASN A 183 -0.50 2.76 25.41
N ARG A 184 -1.02 2.76 26.65
CA ARG A 184 -0.89 1.61 27.55
C ARG A 184 -1.65 0.38 27.05
N ASP A 185 -2.82 0.55 26.44
CA ASP A 185 -3.62 -0.57 25.94
C ASP A 185 -2.96 -1.26 24.76
N ASP A 186 -2.25 -0.49 23.93
CA ASP A 186 -1.47 -1.02 22.81
C ASP A 186 -0.28 -1.83 23.32
N LEU A 187 0.43 -1.34 24.34
CA LEU A 187 1.49 -2.12 25.00
C LEU A 187 0.96 -3.42 25.62
N ASN A 188 -0.16 -3.37 26.35
CA ASN A 188 -0.77 -4.56 26.94
C ASN A 188 -1.20 -5.55 25.85
N PHE A 189 -1.67 -5.07 24.71
CA PHE A 189 -2.00 -5.93 23.58
C PHE A 189 -0.75 -6.59 22.96
N ALA A 190 0.34 -5.85 22.78
CA ALA A 190 1.61 -6.42 22.32
C ALA A 190 2.15 -7.51 23.26
N ILE A 191 1.99 -7.34 24.58
CA ILE A 191 2.37 -8.36 25.57
C ILE A 191 1.54 -9.63 25.38
N ARG A 192 0.21 -9.52 25.28
CA ARG A 192 -0.65 -10.70 25.06
C ARG A 192 -0.33 -11.43 23.75
N LEU A 193 -0.04 -10.68 22.69
CA LEU A 193 0.43 -11.27 21.42
C LEU A 193 1.75 -12.02 21.59
N ALA A 194 2.71 -11.44 22.33
CA ALA A 194 4.00 -12.07 22.58
C ALA A 194 3.88 -13.32 23.46
N GLU A 195 3.01 -13.29 24.47
CA GLU A 195 2.71 -14.44 25.32
C GLU A 195 2.08 -15.58 24.51
N ALA A 196 1.10 -15.28 23.66
CA ALA A 196 0.51 -16.28 22.76
C ALA A 196 1.52 -16.83 21.74
N LEU A 197 2.37 -15.98 21.16
CA LEU A 197 3.45 -16.40 20.27
C LEU A 197 4.39 -17.38 20.98
N LEU A 198 4.89 -17.00 22.16
CA LEU A 198 5.80 -17.84 22.95
C LEU A 198 5.13 -19.16 23.38
N HIS A 199 3.84 -19.14 23.72
CA HIS A 199 3.13 -20.33 24.14
C HIS A 199 2.97 -21.35 23.02
N HIS A 200 2.60 -20.89 21.82
CA HIS A 200 2.15 -21.77 20.74
C HIS A 200 3.19 -22.07 19.66
N PHE A 201 4.24 -21.23 19.55
CA PHE A 201 5.19 -21.34 18.45
C PHE A 201 6.61 -21.66 18.91
N TYR A 202 6.97 -21.42 20.17
CA TYR A 202 8.33 -21.67 20.66
C TYR A 202 8.64 -23.17 20.65
N ASP A 203 9.80 -23.54 20.11
CA ASP A 203 10.31 -24.91 20.17
C ASP A 203 11.22 -25.06 21.41
N PRO A 204 10.76 -25.74 22.49
CA PRO A 204 11.57 -25.92 23.68
C PRO A 204 12.70 -26.95 23.51
N GLU A 205 12.64 -27.81 22.49
CA GLU A 205 13.62 -28.87 22.26
C GLU A 205 14.79 -28.38 21.41
N ALA A 206 14.50 -27.76 20.26
CA ALA A 206 15.54 -27.26 19.34
C ALA A 206 15.88 -25.77 19.55
N GLY A 207 15.03 -25.04 20.29
CA GLY A 207 15.07 -23.58 20.33
C GLY A 207 14.52 -22.95 19.04
N GLY A 208 14.19 -21.66 19.11
CA GLY A 208 13.56 -20.95 17.98
C GLY A 208 12.05 -21.11 17.97
N PHE A 209 11.43 -21.00 16.78
CA PHE A 209 9.98 -20.98 16.63
C PHE A 209 9.53 -21.75 15.39
N PHE A 210 8.44 -22.50 15.51
CA PHE A 210 7.69 -23.05 14.38
C PHE A 210 6.95 -21.96 13.63
N PHE A 211 6.69 -22.18 12.34
CA PHE A 211 5.90 -21.24 11.55
C PHE A 211 4.40 -21.34 11.85
N THR A 212 3.93 -22.54 12.20
CA THR A 212 2.55 -22.85 12.56
C THR A 212 2.44 -23.10 14.06
N ALA A 213 1.29 -22.77 14.64
CA ALA A 213 1.02 -23.06 16.04
C ALA A 213 0.96 -24.58 16.30
N ASP A 214 1.24 -24.98 17.54
CA ASP A 214 1.16 -26.35 18.04
C ASP A 214 -0.24 -26.99 17.97
N ASP A 215 -1.28 -26.17 17.93
CA ASP A 215 -2.70 -26.54 17.79
C ASP A 215 -3.25 -26.35 16.36
N HIS A 216 -2.38 -26.08 15.38
CA HIS A 216 -2.81 -25.94 13.99
C HIS A 216 -3.30 -27.29 13.44
N GLU A 217 -4.27 -27.29 12.54
CA GLU A 217 -4.84 -28.53 11.98
C GLU A 217 -3.73 -29.40 11.38
N GLN A 218 -3.73 -30.68 11.76
CA GLN A 218 -2.86 -31.67 11.13
C GLN A 218 -3.36 -31.91 9.70
N LEU A 219 -2.48 -31.67 8.73
CA LEU A 219 -2.71 -31.93 7.30
C LEU A 219 -2.80 -33.43 6.98
#